data_AF-A0A496TCR4-F1
#
_entry.id   AF-A0A496TCR4-F1
#
_cell.length_a   1.000
_cell.length_b   1.000
_cell.length_c   1.000
_cell.angle_alpha   90.00
_cell.angle_beta   90.00
_cell.angle_gamma   90.00
#
_symmetry.space_group_name_H-M   'P 1'
#
loop_
_entity.id
_entity.type
_entity.pdbx_description
1 polymer ?
#
loop_
_entity_poly.entity_id
_entity_poly.type
_entity_poly.pdbx_seq_one_letter_code
_entity_poly.pdbx_strand_id
1 'polypeptide(L)'
;MKKTLICSTAFLILSITILTNWLLAQSGREYRRSSVMRGNLVKTVFGNWGVIGQPAEKGSRGAWIYDNDGYIGDVSPLVGAEINIDDKTFHSVVVCPVSRPTKQHELSPSGKYWGFEPVAGYFNEGQEGIALYSDPASWPALWPDKMDDPEDPGWSGSWNGFFGKTTTASEECYFVMDDNNDEEFNYAQNNKWGVAFKPDSTNSARNGLGLVVKVRGMQWSDFLAQDCIFWLYEITNTSTTDYSKVVFGMLVGTYVGVTSTEDYHEYDDDYSFFDVGKDLTYTADFDDDCSRNPRWVGPVGVVGYAFLESPGNPYDGIDNDGDADENKLFPATGPFFTEDDFVERLINAGDKVVLIDDDYNRTLATVPAHDTTFYTRGDSIFVSPGSTTLAEGNVILHDGKEIVNPNAYDGVDNDLDGLIDENYYLHYHQIRKDQKGNILIDKFNPVRHKDYINGLGLNDLLIDERRDDGIDNDSDWNPEFDDVGADGL
;
A
#
# COMPACT_ATOMS: atom_id res chain seq x y z
N MET A 1 81.81 22.66 -18.10
CA MET A 1 80.91 23.45 -17.25
C MET A 1 79.58 22.70 -17.18
N LYS A 2 78.99 22.61 -15.98
CA LYS A 2 77.81 21.82 -15.55
C LYS A 2 78.08 20.36 -15.14
N LYS A 3 78.09 20.20 -13.81
CA LYS A 3 77.98 18.99 -13.00
C LYS A 3 76.56 18.45 -13.12
N THR A 4 76.39 17.14 -13.27
CA THR A 4 75.08 16.49 -13.12
C THR A 4 74.96 15.98 -11.69
N LEU A 5 74.06 16.63 -10.94
CA LEU A 5 73.70 16.29 -9.57
C LEU A 5 72.57 15.25 -9.63
N ILE A 6 72.74 14.14 -8.94
CA ILE A 6 71.66 13.17 -8.69
C ILE A 6 70.76 13.79 -7.62
N CYS A 7 69.49 14.02 -7.95
CA CYS A 7 68.49 14.49 -6.99
C CYS A 7 67.37 13.45 -6.94
N SER A 8 67.37 12.67 -5.87
CA SER A 8 66.25 11.84 -5.43
C SER A 8 65.37 12.72 -4.56
N THR A 9 64.07 12.85 -4.84
CA THR A 9 63.11 13.36 -3.86
C THR A 9 61.68 12.96 -4.20
N ALA A 10 61.17 12.07 -3.33
CA ALA A 10 59.80 11.81 -2.90
C ALA A 10 58.62 12.25 -3.80
N PHE A 11 57.92 11.25 -4.35
CA PHE A 11 56.51 11.39 -4.73
C PHE A 11 55.67 11.46 -3.45
N LEU A 12 55.05 12.62 -3.19
CA LEU A 12 53.97 12.76 -2.23
C LEU A 12 52.71 12.19 -2.92
N ILE A 13 52.31 10.97 -2.56
CA ILE A 13 51.00 10.43 -2.97
C ILE A 13 49.97 11.17 -2.11
N LEU A 14 49.32 12.16 -2.72
CA LEU A 14 48.13 12.77 -2.18
C LEU A 14 46.99 11.76 -2.36
N SER A 15 46.75 10.93 -1.35
CA SER A 15 45.56 10.09 -1.28
C SER A 15 44.34 11.00 -1.14
N ILE A 16 43.74 11.40 -2.27
CA ILE A 16 42.40 11.97 -2.28
C ILE A 16 41.46 10.81 -1.95
N THR A 17 41.16 10.64 -0.67
CA THR A 17 39.95 9.93 -0.26
C THR A 17 38.77 10.75 -0.78
N ILE A 18 38.22 10.35 -1.93
CA ILE A 18 36.89 10.80 -2.35
C ILE A 18 35.93 10.13 -1.36
N LEU A 19 35.66 10.81 -0.25
CA LEU A 19 34.46 10.55 0.52
C LEU A 19 33.32 11.08 -0.34
N THR A 20 32.70 10.19 -1.11
CA THR A 20 31.37 10.43 -1.67
C THR A 20 30.40 10.48 -0.50
N ASN A 21 30.31 11.65 0.14
CA ASN A 21 29.08 11.99 0.84
C ASN A 21 28.04 12.15 -0.27
N TRP A 22 27.17 11.15 -0.41
CA TRP A 22 25.90 11.36 -1.09
C TRP A 22 25.22 12.50 -0.35
N LEU A 23 25.29 13.71 -0.91
CA LEU A 23 24.35 14.76 -0.53
C LEU A 23 22.98 14.16 -0.81
N LEU A 24 22.18 13.96 0.25
CA LEU A 24 20.79 13.57 0.10
C LEU A 24 20.18 14.49 -0.96
N ALA A 25 19.51 13.90 -1.94
CA ALA A 25 18.78 14.70 -2.92
C ALA A 25 17.77 15.55 -2.15
N GLN A 26 17.80 16.88 -2.37
CA GLN A 26 16.98 17.80 -1.61
C GLN A 26 15.50 17.50 -1.89
N SER A 27 14.71 17.18 -0.87
CA SER A 27 13.26 17.07 -0.96
C SER A 27 12.58 18.21 -0.23
N GLY A 28 11.39 18.62 -0.70
CA GLY A 28 10.68 19.74 -0.10
C GLY A 28 9.54 20.30 -0.92
N ARG A 29 8.74 21.15 -0.26
CA ARG A 29 7.55 21.79 -0.83
C ARG A 29 7.86 22.65 -2.05
N GLU A 30 9.05 23.25 -2.11
CA GLU A 30 9.51 24.08 -3.24
C GLU A 30 9.61 23.31 -4.57
N TYR A 31 9.73 21.99 -4.50
CA TYR A 31 9.82 21.10 -5.67
C TYR A 31 8.46 20.57 -6.11
N ARG A 32 7.36 20.96 -5.45
CA ARG A 32 6.02 20.55 -5.87
C ARG A 32 5.70 21.08 -7.26
N ARG A 33 5.27 20.17 -8.12
CA ARG A 33 4.82 20.39 -9.49
C ARG A 33 3.57 19.56 -9.73
N SER A 34 2.72 19.99 -10.65
CA SER A 34 1.50 19.27 -11.00
C SER A 34 1.36 19.20 -12.51
N SER A 35 0.87 18.07 -13.02
CA SER A 35 0.60 17.85 -14.43
C SER A 35 -0.78 17.18 -14.59
N VAL A 36 -1.26 17.08 -15.84
CA VAL A 36 -2.47 16.32 -16.17
C VAL A 36 -2.07 15.16 -17.07
N MET A 37 -2.40 13.94 -16.64
CA MET A 37 -2.27 12.75 -17.45
C MET A 37 -3.54 12.54 -18.27
N ARG A 38 -3.40 12.27 -19.57
CA ARG A 38 -4.50 12.22 -20.55
C ARG A 38 -4.12 11.44 -21.82
N GLY A 39 -3.36 10.37 -21.65
CA GLY A 39 -2.93 9.45 -22.72
C GLY A 39 -4.04 8.51 -23.21
N ASN A 40 -5.14 8.36 -22.47
CA ASN A 40 -6.29 7.54 -22.84
C ASN A 40 -7.65 8.13 -22.37
N LEU A 41 -8.69 7.30 -22.18
CA LEU A 41 -10.03 7.80 -21.81
C LEU A 41 -10.10 8.35 -20.38
N VAL A 42 -9.14 7.97 -19.52
CA VAL A 42 -8.99 8.50 -18.17
C VAL A 42 -8.13 9.78 -18.20
N LYS A 43 -8.61 10.84 -17.56
CA LYS A 43 -7.87 12.11 -17.40
C LYS A 43 -7.81 12.49 -15.94
N THR A 44 -6.60 12.71 -15.43
CA THR A 44 -6.45 13.16 -14.05
C THR A 44 -5.31 14.14 -13.89
N VAL A 45 -5.55 15.17 -13.09
CA VAL A 45 -4.49 15.97 -12.48
C VAL A 45 -3.79 15.15 -11.42
N PHE A 46 -2.50 15.38 -11.24
CA PHE A 46 -1.70 14.77 -10.18
C PHE A 46 -0.54 15.68 -9.78
N GLY A 47 -0.04 15.49 -8.56
CA GLY A 47 1.12 16.17 -8.00
C GLY A 47 2.29 15.22 -7.76
N ASN A 48 3.52 15.70 -7.97
CA ASN A 48 4.74 14.90 -7.71
C ASN A 48 5.03 14.67 -6.22
N TRP A 49 4.14 15.11 -5.32
CA TRP A 49 4.12 14.72 -3.91
C TRP A 49 3.24 13.48 -3.66
N GLY A 50 2.84 12.78 -4.72
CA GLY A 50 2.18 11.46 -4.66
C GLY A 50 0.65 11.47 -4.76
N VAL A 51 0.00 12.62 -4.95
CA VAL A 51 -1.47 12.71 -4.92
C VAL A 51 -2.05 12.76 -6.32
N ILE A 52 -3.01 11.87 -6.60
CA ILE A 52 -3.81 11.84 -7.83
C ILE A 52 -5.16 12.50 -7.56
N GLY A 53 -5.71 13.22 -8.54
CA GLY A 53 -6.98 13.95 -8.42
C GLY A 53 -6.84 15.34 -7.80
N GLN A 54 -5.61 15.75 -7.44
CA GLN A 54 -5.28 17.08 -6.93
C GLN A 54 -4.00 17.64 -7.57
N PRO A 55 -3.83 18.97 -7.66
CA PRO A 55 -4.74 20.02 -7.17
C PRO A 55 -5.89 20.30 -8.14
N ALA A 56 -7.09 20.48 -7.59
CA ALA A 56 -8.36 20.52 -8.31
C ALA A 56 -8.42 21.66 -9.37
N GLU A 57 -7.75 22.77 -9.12
CA GLU A 57 -7.71 23.93 -10.02
C GLU A 57 -6.79 23.76 -11.25
N LYS A 58 -6.01 22.67 -11.31
CA LYS A 58 -5.04 22.42 -12.39
C LYS A 58 -5.51 21.37 -13.40
N GLY A 59 -6.62 20.66 -13.16
CA GLY A 59 -7.18 19.71 -14.12
C GLY A 59 -8.34 18.87 -13.60
N SER A 60 -8.78 17.92 -14.41
CA SER A 60 -9.85 16.97 -14.07
C SER A 60 -9.46 16.05 -12.92
N ARG A 61 -10.41 15.68 -12.07
CA ARG A 61 -10.17 14.87 -10.87
C ARG A 61 -10.63 13.42 -11.10
N GLY A 62 -9.77 12.65 -11.77
CA GLY A 62 -10.10 11.28 -12.18
C GLY A 62 -11.32 11.20 -13.08
N ALA A 63 -11.30 11.92 -14.21
CA ALA A 63 -12.39 11.93 -15.16
C ALA A 63 -12.32 10.79 -16.16
N TRP A 64 -13.46 10.21 -16.53
CA TRP A 64 -13.56 9.13 -17.51
C TRP A 64 -14.48 9.56 -18.67
N ILE A 65 -13.98 9.42 -19.90
CA ILE A 65 -14.61 9.86 -21.17
C ILE A 65 -14.79 11.39 -21.27
N TYR A 66 -15.47 12.04 -20.32
CA TYR A 66 -15.76 13.48 -20.33
C TYR A 66 -14.99 14.21 -19.22
N ASP A 67 -14.32 15.31 -19.55
CA ASP A 67 -13.44 16.03 -18.62
C ASP A 67 -14.13 16.59 -17.37
N ASN A 68 -15.46 16.79 -17.42
CA ASN A 68 -16.27 17.32 -16.31
C ASN A 68 -16.79 16.23 -15.37
N ASP A 69 -16.68 14.95 -15.74
CA ASP A 69 -17.27 13.84 -15.00
C ASP A 69 -16.19 13.28 -14.07
N GLY A 70 -15.99 13.94 -12.93
CA GLY A 70 -14.98 13.56 -11.94
C GLY A 70 -15.47 12.44 -11.02
N TYR A 71 -14.59 11.48 -10.76
CA TYR A 71 -14.87 10.32 -9.90
C TYR A 71 -14.00 10.28 -8.65
N ILE A 72 -12.94 11.11 -8.58
CA ILE A 72 -11.88 10.98 -7.58
C ILE A 72 -11.69 12.30 -6.83
N GLY A 73 -11.74 12.26 -5.50
CA GLY A 73 -11.38 13.39 -4.65
C GLY A 73 -9.87 13.50 -4.49
N ASP A 74 -9.27 12.40 -4.07
CA ASP A 74 -7.84 12.19 -4.02
C ASP A 74 -7.53 10.69 -4.01
N VAL A 75 -6.38 10.29 -4.54
CA VAL A 75 -5.74 9.02 -4.20
C VAL A 75 -4.37 9.37 -3.66
N SER A 76 -4.10 9.00 -2.41
CA SER A 76 -2.85 9.35 -1.74
C SER A 76 -2.22 8.11 -1.10
N PRO A 77 -1.00 7.72 -1.46
CA PRO A 77 -0.30 6.62 -0.84
C PRO A 77 0.06 6.95 0.62
N LEU A 78 0.17 5.91 1.44
CA LEU A 78 0.64 5.97 2.81
C LEU A 78 1.52 4.75 3.12
N VAL A 79 2.48 4.94 4.02
CA VAL A 79 3.31 3.86 4.56
C VAL A 79 3.34 3.97 6.07
N GLY A 80 2.85 2.95 6.76
CA GLY A 80 2.86 2.82 8.21
C GLY A 80 3.96 1.86 8.66
N ALA A 81 4.63 2.17 9.78
CA ALA A 81 5.57 1.26 10.42
C ALA A 81 5.40 1.28 11.95
N GLU A 82 5.60 0.13 12.59
CA GLU A 82 5.81 0.02 14.04
C GLU A 82 7.30 0.19 14.34
N ILE A 83 7.63 1.06 15.29
CA ILE A 83 8.99 1.33 15.72
C ILE A 83 9.12 1.04 17.21
N ASN A 84 10.15 0.26 17.56
CA ASN A 84 10.50 -0.11 18.92
C ASN A 84 11.86 0.51 19.29
N ILE A 85 11.86 1.51 20.18
CA ILE A 85 13.08 2.19 20.65
C ILE A 85 12.99 2.53 22.14
N ASP A 86 14.05 2.25 22.90
CA ASP A 86 14.17 2.58 24.34
C ASP A 86 12.93 2.18 25.17
N ASP A 87 12.48 0.94 25.04
CA ASP A 87 11.29 0.37 25.70
C ASP A 87 9.96 1.09 25.36
N LYS A 88 9.93 1.84 24.25
CA LYS A 88 8.73 2.47 23.71
C LYS A 88 8.41 1.92 22.33
N THR A 89 7.14 1.57 22.16
CA THR A 89 6.56 1.23 20.86
C THR A 89 5.69 2.39 20.39
N PHE A 90 5.88 2.82 19.15
CA PHE A 90 5.01 3.81 18.51
C PHE A 90 4.83 3.45 17.03
N HIS A 91 3.78 4.01 16.43
CA HIS A 91 3.47 3.85 15.03
C HIS A 91 3.63 5.19 14.32
N SER A 92 4.33 5.18 13.19
CA SER A 92 4.51 6.33 12.31
C SER A 92 3.84 6.03 10.97
N VAL A 93 3.05 6.95 10.45
CA VAL A 93 2.42 6.81 9.13
C VAL A 93 2.85 7.98 8.26
N VAL A 94 3.70 7.71 7.28
CA VAL A 94 4.13 8.71 6.30
C VAL A 94 3.02 8.87 5.27
N VAL A 95 2.53 10.10 5.11
CA VAL A 95 1.42 10.44 4.20
C VAL A 95 1.82 11.53 3.21
N CYS A 96 0.99 11.72 2.19
CA CYS A 96 1.15 12.80 1.22
C CYS A 96 0.46 14.11 1.67
N PRO A 97 0.94 15.27 1.21
CA PRO A 97 0.26 16.56 1.34
C PRO A 97 -1.06 16.63 0.55
N VAL A 98 -2.19 16.35 1.20
CA VAL A 98 -3.53 16.40 0.57
C VAL A 98 -4.31 17.64 1.03
N SER A 99 -5.06 18.27 0.12
CA SER A 99 -6.06 19.28 0.46
C SER A 99 -7.36 18.59 0.88
N ARG A 100 -7.68 18.62 2.17
CA ARG A 100 -8.93 18.09 2.76
C ARG A 100 -9.58 19.14 3.67
N PRO A 101 -10.90 19.10 3.88
CA PRO A 101 -11.62 20.08 4.72
C PRO A 101 -11.30 20.00 6.23
N THR A 102 -10.57 19.00 6.69
CA THR A 102 -10.16 18.83 8.09
C THR A 102 -8.81 19.52 8.40
N LYS A 103 -8.57 19.83 9.68
CA LYS A 103 -7.31 20.46 10.12
C LYS A 103 -6.11 19.57 9.73
N GLN A 104 -5.11 20.17 9.10
CA GLN A 104 -3.87 19.48 8.76
C GLN A 104 -3.11 19.14 10.03
N HIS A 105 -3.08 17.85 10.39
CA HIS A 105 -2.37 17.33 11.56
C HIS A 105 -0.86 17.16 11.31
N GLU A 106 -0.43 17.23 10.06
CA GLU A 106 0.93 16.92 9.60
C GLU A 106 1.79 18.16 9.31
N LEU A 107 1.55 19.26 10.02
CA LEU A 107 2.37 20.48 9.87
C LEU A 107 3.25 20.68 11.11
N SER A 108 4.53 20.87 10.86
CA SER A 108 5.45 21.36 11.87
C SER A 108 5.01 22.75 12.40
N PRO A 109 5.50 23.17 13.59
CA PRO A 109 5.27 24.53 14.08
C PRO A 109 5.75 25.64 13.13
N SER A 110 6.68 25.34 12.21
CA SER A 110 7.18 26.25 11.19
C SER A 110 6.41 26.19 9.85
N GLY A 111 5.38 25.34 9.75
CA GLY A 111 4.56 25.17 8.54
C GLY A 111 5.16 24.25 7.48
N LYS A 112 6.15 23.44 7.86
CA LYS A 112 6.73 22.39 7.02
C LYS A 112 5.81 21.16 7.11
N TYR A 113 5.50 20.52 5.98
CA TYR A 113 4.69 19.31 5.98
C TYR A 113 5.54 18.10 6.38
N TRP A 114 5.10 17.35 7.38
CA TRP A 114 5.72 16.09 7.79
C TRP A 114 5.08 14.96 7.00
N GLY A 115 5.85 14.39 6.06
CA GLY A 115 5.37 13.39 5.11
C GLY A 115 6.22 13.36 3.85
N PHE A 116 5.69 12.74 2.79
CA PHE A 116 6.37 12.68 1.50
C PHE A 116 6.43 14.05 0.83
N GLU A 117 7.63 14.42 0.37
CA GLU A 117 7.85 15.60 -0.47
C GLU A 117 8.66 15.22 -1.72
N PRO A 118 8.44 15.90 -2.86
CA PRO A 118 9.15 15.61 -4.09
C PRO A 118 10.65 15.89 -3.96
N VAL A 119 11.43 15.02 -4.59
CA VAL A 119 12.88 15.13 -4.69
C VAL A 119 13.25 16.02 -5.88
N ALA A 120 14.21 16.92 -5.67
CA ALA A 120 14.75 17.81 -6.70
C ALA A 120 15.42 17.05 -7.85
N GLY A 121 15.45 17.66 -9.03
CA GLY A 121 16.20 17.16 -10.19
C GLY A 121 15.47 16.16 -11.07
N TYR A 122 14.23 15.76 -10.75
CA TYR A 122 13.41 14.86 -11.57
C TYR A 122 12.43 15.58 -12.51
N PHE A 123 12.61 16.90 -12.69
CA PHE A 123 11.84 17.72 -13.61
C PHE A 123 12.68 18.92 -14.07
N ASN A 124 12.25 19.59 -15.14
CA ASN A 124 12.87 20.83 -15.57
C ASN A 124 12.51 21.98 -14.63
N GLU A 125 13.49 22.52 -13.89
CA GLU A 125 13.27 23.64 -12.96
C GLU A 125 12.72 24.91 -13.63
N GLY A 126 12.93 25.07 -14.95
CA GLY A 126 12.36 26.17 -15.73
C GLY A 126 10.89 25.98 -16.11
N GLN A 127 10.27 24.85 -15.76
CA GLN A 127 8.88 24.51 -16.05
C GLN A 127 8.04 24.36 -14.77
N GLU A 128 6.72 24.51 -14.92
CA GLU A 128 5.74 24.34 -13.83
C GLU A 128 5.16 22.91 -13.74
N GLY A 129 5.45 22.06 -14.74
CA GLY A 129 4.94 20.69 -14.82
C GLY A 129 5.89 19.63 -14.27
N ILE A 130 5.32 18.47 -13.98
CA ILE A 130 6.04 17.20 -13.74
C ILE A 130 6.54 16.66 -15.08
N ALA A 131 7.62 15.89 -15.08
CA ALA A 131 8.12 15.24 -16.27
C ALA A 131 7.09 14.26 -16.86
N LEU A 132 6.73 14.49 -18.13
CA LEU A 132 5.84 13.66 -18.94
C LEU A 132 6.55 13.22 -20.21
N TYR A 133 6.33 11.98 -20.66
CA TYR A 133 6.91 11.50 -21.92
C TYR A 133 6.49 12.36 -23.12
N SER A 134 5.22 12.77 -23.17
CA SER A 134 4.69 13.61 -24.24
C SER A 134 5.22 15.06 -24.23
N ASP A 135 5.90 15.49 -23.17
CA ASP A 135 6.50 16.82 -23.04
C ASP A 135 8.00 16.77 -22.74
N PRO A 136 8.87 16.60 -23.75
CA PRO A 136 10.32 16.62 -23.57
C PRO A 136 10.88 17.91 -22.95
N ALA A 137 10.15 19.03 -22.97
CA ALA A 137 10.58 20.26 -22.31
C ALA A 137 10.44 20.19 -20.78
N SER A 138 9.61 19.28 -20.27
CA SER A 138 9.42 19.04 -18.83
C SER A 138 10.54 18.20 -18.20
N TRP A 139 11.40 17.57 -19.00
CA TRP A 139 12.45 16.66 -18.52
C TRP A 139 13.61 17.42 -17.88
N PRO A 140 14.24 16.88 -16.83
CA PRO A 140 15.50 17.43 -16.34
C PRO A 140 16.60 17.27 -17.41
N ALA A 141 17.66 18.07 -17.30
CA ALA A 141 18.80 17.95 -18.22
C ALA A 141 19.53 16.60 -18.11
N LEU A 142 19.52 16.03 -16.89
CA LEU A 142 20.08 14.75 -16.51
C LEU A 142 19.18 14.12 -15.44
N TRP A 143 18.89 12.83 -15.57
CA TRP A 143 18.13 12.04 -14.60
C TRP A 143 19.03 11.60 -13.44
N PRO A 144 18.74 12.01 -12.19
CA PRO A 144 19.64 11.74 -11.06
C PRO A 144 19.90 10.24 -10.81
N ASP A 145 18.89 9.40 -10.96
CA ASP A 145 18.94 7.94 -10.79
C ASP A 145 19.64 7.19 -11.94
N LYS A 146 20.08 7.91 -12.99
CA LYS A 146 20.78 7.33 -14.14
C LYS A 146 22.23 7.81 -14.24
N MET A 147 22.74 8.53 -13.25
CA MET A 147 24.10 9.09 -13.25
C MET A 147 25.21 8.03 -13.29
N ASP A 148 24.93 6.83 -12.81
CA ASP A 148 25.87 5.70 -12.80
C ASP A 148 25.85 4.87 -14.10
N ASP A 149 25.02 5.25 -15.08
CA ASP A 149 25.04 4.61 -16.40
C ASP A 149 26.44 4.78 -17.05
N PRO A 150 27.11 3.68 -17.44
CA PRO A 150 28.50 3.74 -17.89
C PRO A 150 28.67 4.37 -19.28
N GLU A 151 27.64 4.36 -20.12
CA GLU A 151 27.71 4.83 -21.51
C GLU A 151 27.08 6.23 -21.68
N ASP A 152 26.03 6.54 -20.92
CA ASP A 152 25.30 7.81 -20.98
C ASP A 152 24.85 8.26 -19.59
N PRO A 153 25.78 8.72 -18.72
CA PRO A 153 25.47 9.20 -17.38
C PRO A 153 24.33 10.23 -17.38
N GLY A 154 23.25 9.93 -16.65
CA GLY A 154 22.09 10.79 -16.50
C GLY A 154 21.13 10.77 -17.68
N TRP A 155 21.33 9.90 -18.68
CA TRP A 155 20.43 9.70 -19.83
C TRP A 155 20.02 11.04 -20.49
N SER A 156 21.00 11.87 -20.82
CA SER A 156 20.73 13.25 -21.23
C SER A 156 19.87 13.31 -22.50
N GLY A 157 18.80 14.10 -22.46
CA GLY A 157 17.87 14.26 -23.59
C GLY A 157 17.08 12.99 -23.95
N SER A 158 17.12 11.96 -23.10
CA SER A 158 16.37 10.72 -23.26
C SER A 158 15.29 10.60 -22.17
N TRP A 159 14.21 9.86 -22.44
CA TRP A 159 13.19 9.61 -21.42
C TRP A 159 13.71 8.64 -20.37
N ASN A 160 13.37 8.84 -19.10
CA ASN A 160 13.58 7.83 -18.06
C ASN A 160 12.36 6.90 -18.03
N GLY A 161 12.26 6.01 -19.01
CA GLY A 161 11.17 5.04 -19.11
C GLY A 161 11.46 3.77 -18.33
N PHE A 162 10.38 3.08 -17.96
CA PHE A 162 10.46 1.81 -17.22
C PHE A 162 11.33 0.76 -17.95
N PHE A 163 11.17 0.62 -19.27
CA PHE A 163 11.94 -0.32 -20.11
C PHE A 163 13.14 0.31 -20.83
N GLY A 164 13.69 1.40 -20.31
CA GLY A 164 14.86 2.09 -20.87
C GLY A 164 14.58 3.51 -21.31
N LYS A 165 15.31 3.97 -22.34
CA LYS A 165 15.30 5.38 -22.80
C LYS A 165 14.03 5.82 -23.57
N THR A 166 12.97 5.02 -23.48
CA THR A 166 11.69 5.19 -24.19
C THR A 166 10.56 4.54 -23.38
N THR A 167 9.32 4.71 -23.82
CA THR A 167 8.14 4.08 -23.22
C THR A 167 7.34 3.28 -24.25
N THR A 168 6.60 2.28 -23.77
CA THR A 168 5.55 1.58 -24.54
C THR A 168 4.17 2.15 -24.27
N ALA A 169 4.01 2.97 -23.23
CA ALA A 169 2.77 3.64 -22.89
C ALA A 169 2.47 4.76 -23.88
N SER A 170 1.18 5.09 -24.03
CA SER A 170 0.75 6.29 -24.77
C SER A 170 1.10 7.57 -24.01
N GLU A 171 1.19 7.49 -22.69
CA GLU A 171 1.73 8.53 -21.81
C GLU A 171 2.41 7.88 -20.61
N GLU A 172 3.52 8.46 -20.14
CA GLU A 172 4.21 8.05 -18.92
C GLU A 172 4.66 9.28 -18.14
N CYS A 173 4.57 9.24 -16.82
CA CYS A 173 5.21 10.21 -15.94
C CYS A 173 6.23 9.54 -15.01
N TYR A 174 7.23 10.29 -14.58
CA TYR A 174 8.20 9.80 -13.59
C TYR A 174 8.57 10.91 -12.60
N PHE A 175 8.55 10.58 -11.31
CA PHE A 175 9.08 11.44 -10.26
C PHE A 175 9.48 10.61 -9.04
N VAL A 176 10.21 11.25 -8.12
CA VAL A 176 10.64 10.64 -6.86
C VAL A 176 10.20 11.51 -5.71
N MET A 177 9.74 10.90 -4.63
CA MET A 177 9.40 11.55 -3.37
C MET A 177 10.14 10.90 -2.20
N ASP A 178 10.35 11.65 -1.13
CA ASP A 178 11.19 11.27 0.00
C ASP A 178 10.58 11.80 1.31
N ASP A 179 10.59 10.97 2.36
CA ASP A 179 10.06 11.27 3.68
C ASP A 179 11.00 12.06 4.61
N ASN A 180 12.21 12.43 4.16
CA ASN A 180 13.21 13.13 4.96
C ASN A 180 12.74 14.51 5.45
N ASN A 181 11.65 15.02 4.90
CA ASN A 181 11.00 16.23 5.36
C ASN A 181 10.14 15.98 6.63
N ASP A 182 9.75 14.75 6.91
CA ASP A 182 9.13 14.35 8.17
C ASP A 182 10.14 14.41 9.32
N GLU A 183 9.82 15.18 10.35
CA GLU A 183 10.64 15.34 11.54
C GLU A 183 9.85 14.99 12.83
N GLU A 184 8.62 14.46 12.71
CA GLU A 184 7.70 14.28 13.83
C GLU A 184 8.33 13.42 14.92
N PHE A 185 8.84 12.24 14.53
CA PHE A 185 9.41 11.27 15.45
C PHE A 185 10.92 11.40 15.61
N ASN A 186 11.59 12.22 14.79
CA ASN A 186 13.04 12.36 14.86
C ASN A 186 13.54 13.27 15.97
N TYR A 187 12.65 14.06 16.57
CA TYR A 187 12.97 14.97 17.67
C TYR A 187 11.93 14.84 18.79
N ALA A 188 12.40 14.59 20.02
CA ALA A 188 11.53 14.37 21.19
C ALA A 188 10.55 15.51 21.50
N GLN A 189 10.80 16.71 21.01
CA GLN A 189 9.94 17.87 21.23
C GLN A 189 8.76 17.94 20.25
N ASN A 190 8.83 17.18 19.15
CA ASN A 190 7.86 17.23 18.05
C ASN A 190 6.69 16.25 18.27
N ASN A 191 6.83 15.25 19.14
CA ASN A 191 5.84 14.19 19.32
C ASN A 191 5.45 13.98 20.80
N LYS A 192 4.23 13.46 21.02
CA LYS A 192 3.66 13.24 22.37
C LYS A 192 4.36 12.13 23.17
N TRP A 193 5.12 11.26 22.52
CA TRP A 193 5.82 10.14 23.16
C TRP A 193 7.21 10.52 23.68
N GLY A 194 7.72 11.70 23.30
CA GLY A 194 9.06 12.16 23.66
C GLY A 194 10.16 11.28 23.10
N VAL A 195 9.96 10.67 21.92
CA VAL A 195 10.96 9.83 21.24
C VAL A 195 11.83 10.66 20.31
N ALA A 196 13.11 10.32 20.19
CA ALA A 196 14.04 10.94 19.26
C ALA A 196 14.67 9.84 18.38
N PHE A 197 13.91 9.41 17.38
CA PHE A 197 14.28 8.32 16.48
C PHE A 197 15.12 8.80 15.30
N LYS A 198 16.24 8.16 14.99
CA LYS A 198 17.00 8.44 13.76
C LYS A 198 17.10 7.16 12.94
N PRO A 199 16.53 7.12 11.72
CA PRO A 199 16.43 5.88 10.95
C PRO A 199 17.79 5.38 10.45
N ASP A 200 18.76 6.28 10.27
CA ASP A 200 20.08 5.94 9.77
C ASP A 200 21.17 6.20 10.83
N SER A 201 21.76 5.12 11.32
CA SER A 201 22.86 5.12 12.29
C SER A 201 24.19 5.64 11.71
N THR A 202 24.33 5.62 10.38
CA THR A 202 25.50 6.13 9.65
C THR A 202 25.33 7.59 9.21
N ASN A 203 24.08 8.08 9.17
CA ASN A 203 23.76 9.46 8.79
C ASN A 203 22.68 10.09 9.69
N SER A 204 23.11 10.75 10.76
CA SER A 204 22.21 11.46 11.69
C SER A 204 21.39 12.63 11.08
N ALA A 205 21.74 13.07 9.86
CA ALA A 205 20.98 14.09 9.14
C ALA A 205 19.74 13.51 8.44
N ARG A 206 19.64 12.18 8.29
CA ARG A 206 18.44 11.52 7.76
C ARG A 206 17.31 11.59 8.79
N ASN A 207 16.15 12.06 8.34
CA ASN A 207 14.90 12.10 9.10
C ASN A 207 13.84 11.19 8.45
N GLY A 208 12.61 11.27 8.95
CA GLY A 208 11.51 10.38 8.62
C GLY A 208 11.76 8.96 9.10
N LEU A 209 11.26 8.01 8.33
CA LEU A 209 11.55 6.58 8.40
C LEU A 209 12.68 6.16 7.44
N GLY A 210 13.19 7.06 6.60
CA GLY A 210 14.22 6.69 5.64
C GLY A 210 13.66 6.16 4.32
N LEU A 211 12.42 6.51 3.99
CA LEU A 211 11.72 6.01 2.82
C LEU A 211 11.91 6.95 1.62
N VAL A 212 12.25 6.34 0.49
CA VAL A 212 12.24 6.97 -0.84
C VAL A 212 11.27 6.21 -1.73
N VAL A 213 10.41 6.93 -2.45
CA VAL A 213 9.43 6.33 -3.34
C VAL A 213 9.65 6.85 -4.75
N LYS A 214 9.94 5.95 -5.69
CA LYS A 214 9.87 6.27 -7.11
C LYS A 214 8.46 6.00 -7.60
N VAL A 215 7.90 6.93 -8.37
CA VAL A 215 6.52 6.86 -8.83
C VAL A 215 6.47 6.98 -10.34
N ARG A 216 5.74 6.06 -10.96
CA ARG A 216 5.40 6.10 -12.39
C ARG A 216 3.90 6.04 -12.58
N GLY A 217 3.40 6.87 -13.48
CA GLY A 217 2.03 6.77 -14.00
C GLY A 217 2.11 6.34 -15.46
N MET A 218 1.32 5.36 -15.88
CA MET A 218 1.31 4.82 -17.24
C MET A 218 -0.12 4.71 -17.77
N GLN A 219 -0.31 5.09 -19.03
CA GLN A 219 -1.58 4.96 -19.75
C GLN A 219 -1.37 4.39 -21.15
N TRP A 220 -2.21 3.44 -21.54
CA TRP A 220 -2.27 2.92 -22.91
C TRP A 220 -3.60 3.31 -23.54
N SER A 221 -3.57 3.71 -24.80
CA SER A 221 -4.75 4.01 -25.62
C SER A 221 -5.33 2.77 -26.33
N ASP A 222 -4.77 1.59 -26.10
CA ASP A 222 -5.31 0.33 -26.61
C ASP A 222 -6.67 0.01 -25.97
N PHE A 223 -7.57 -0.61 -26.73
CA PHE A 223 -8.93 -0.88 -26.29
C PHE A 223 -9.04 -1.75 -25.03
N LEU A 224 -8.01 -2.56 -24.73
CA LEU A 224 -7.95 -3.38 -23.52
C LEU A 224 -7.59 -2.58 -22.25
N ALA A 225 -6.98 -1.40 -22.40
CA ALA A 225 -6.40 -0.63 -21.28
C ALA A 225 -6.80 0.85 -21.26
N GLN A 226 -7.54 1.33 -22.26
CA GLN A 226 -7.89 2.74 -22.42
C GLN A 226 -8.78 3.30 -21.30
N ASP A 227 -9.40 2.42 -20.52
CA ASP A 227 -10.25 2.72 -19.36
C ASP A 227 -9.48 2.66 -18.02
N CYS A 228 -8.18 2.38 -18.05
CA CYS A 228 -7.33 2.23 -16.87
C CYS A 228 -6.20 3.27 -16.82
N ILE A 229 -5.72 3.57 -15.61
CA ILE A 229 -4.45 4.27 -15.38
C ILE A 229 -3.65 3.44 -14.37
N PHE A 230 -2.40 3.19 -14.68
CA PHE A 230 -1.53 2.35 -13.85
C PHE A 230 -0.57 3.25 -13.09
N TRP A 231 -0.47 3.05 -11.77
CA TRP A 231 0.47 3.76 -10.91
C TRP A 231 1.38 2.76 -10.23
N LEU A 232 2.68 2.84 -10.53
CA LEU A 232 3.71 2.00 -9.94
C LEU A 232 4.44 2.79 -8.85
N TYR A 233 4.56 2.19 -7.66
CA TYR A 233 5.23 2.77 -6.50
C TYR A 233 6.36 1.85 -6.05
N GLU A 234 7.61 2.25 -6.26
CA GLU A 234 8.78 1.53 -5.74
C GLU A 234 9.18 2.16 -4.40
N ILE A 235 8.77 1.57 -3.28
CA ILE A 235 9.04 2.06 -1.93
C ILE A 235 10.33 1.41 -1.41
N THR A 236 11.37 2.22 -1.16
CA THR A 236 12.68 1.75 -0.70
C THR A 236 13.02 2.34 0.66
N ASN A 237 13.35 1.48 1.64
CA ASN A 237 14.04 1.90 2.86
C ASN A 237 15.54 2.09 2.57
N THR A 238 16.01 3.33 2.55
CA THR A 238 17.42 3.66 2.30
C THR A 238 18.22 3.86 3.59
N SER A 239 17.67 3.51 4.74
CA SER A 239 18.29 3.69 6.06
C SER A 239 18.94 2.40 6.58
N THR A 240 19.49 2.46 7.80
CA THR A 240 20.05 1.27 8.47
C THR A 240 19.08 0.61 9.44
N THR A 241 17.89 1.18 9.63
CA THR A 241 16.87 0.61 10.51
C THR A 241 16.05 -0.41 9.74
N ASP A 242 15.87 -1.59 10.32
CA ASP A 242 14.96 -2.60 9.81
C ASP A 242 13.57 -2.44 10.46
N TYR A 243 12.51 -2.58 9.67
CA TYR A 243 11.13 -2.42 10.11
C TYR A 243 10.40 -3.74 10.00
N SER A 244 10.14 -4.40 11.13
CA SER A 244 9.53 -5.73 11.15
C SER A 244 8.02 -5.73 10.91
N LYS A 245 7.33 -4.61 11.13
CA LYS A 245 5.90 -4.44 10.83
C LYS A 245 5.70 -3.18 10.01
N VAL A 246 5.35 -3.37 8.75
CA VAL A 246 5.11 -2.30 7.78
C VAL A 246 3.80 -2.57 7.07
N VAL A 247 3.03 -1.52 6.86
CA VAL A 247 1.84 -1.53 6.02
C VAL A 247 2.00 -0.45 4.95
N PHE A 248 1.56 -0.73 3.74
CA PHE A 248 1.39 0.29 2.71
C PHE A 248 -0.06 0.26 2.25
N GLY A 249 -0.52 1.38 1.71
CA GLY A 249 -1.87 1.47 1.19
C GLY A 249 -2.12 2.79 0.51
N MET A 250 -3.36 2.99 0.11
CA MET A 250 -3.82 4.26 -0.45
C MET A 250 -5.08 4.70 0.28
N LEU A 251 -5.17 5.98 0.54
CA LEU A 251 -6.43 6.59 0.94
C LEU A 251 -7.10 7.16 -0.31
N VAL A 252 -8.34 6.74 -0.53
CA VAL A 252 -9.18 7.18 -1.65
C VAL A 252 -10.28 8.10 -1.14
N GLY A 253 -10.32 9.32 -1.67
CA GLY A 253 -11.43 10.24 -1.51
C GLY A 253 -12.56 9.89 -2.47
N THR A 254 -13.58 9.20 -1.97
CA THR A 254 -14.86 8.97 -2.66
C THR A 254 -15.52 10.33 -2.95
N TYR A 255 -15.61 10.68 -4.23
CA TYR A 255 -15.98 12.02 -4.68
C TYR A 255 -16.53 11.96 -6.11
N VAL A 256 -17.53 11.12 -6.34
CA VAL A 256 -18.24 10.97 -7.62
C VAL A 256 -19.12 12.19 -7.87
N GLY A 257 -19.37 12.49 -9.13
CA GLY A 257 -20.22 13.62 -9.52
C GLY A 257 -19.56 14.99 -9.41
N VAL A 258 -18.27 15.05 -9.06
CA VAL A 258 -17.53 16.31 -8.92
C VAL A 258 -17.00 16.81 -10.25
N THR A 259 -16.65 18.09 -10.29
CA THR A 259 -15.90 18.67 -11.40
C THR A 259 -14.51 19.08 -10.92
N SER A 260 -13.77 19.88 -11.71
CA SER A 260 -12.49 20.44 -11.25
C SER A 260 -12.70 21.34 -10.03
N THR A 261 -13.21 22.56 -10.21
CA THR A 261 -13.30 23.56 -9.14
C THR A 261 -14.70 23.80 -8.61
N GLU A 262 -15.73 23.39 -9.33
CA GLU A 262 -17.11 23.59 -8.92
C GLU A 262 -17.57 22.47 -7.98
N ASP A 263 -18.18 22.90 -6.88
CA ASP A 263 -18.74 22.05 -5.85
C ASP A 263 -20.27 22.12 -5.88
N TYR A 264 -20.89 21.06 -6.38
CA TYR A 264 -22.34 20.88 -6.41
C TYR A 264 -22.85 20.03 -5.24
N HIS A 265 -21.95 19.61 -4.33
CA HIS A 265 -22.22 18.63 -3.27
C HIS A 265 -22.87 17.35 -3.78
N GLU A 266 -22.46 16.88 -4.98
CA GLU A 266 -22.99 15.63 -5.55
C GLU A 266 -22.51 14.42 -4.75
N TYR A 267 -21.26 14.42 -4.32
CA TYR A 267 -20.60 13.32 -3.63
C TYR A 267 -21.18 12.90 -2.25
N ASP A 268 -22.25 13.54 -1.75
CA ASP A 268 -22.68 13.38 -0.34
C ASP A 268 -23.48 12.11 -0.04
N ASP A 269 -23.83 11.34 -1.07
CA ASP A 269 -24.45 10.02 -1.05
C ASP A 269 -23.58 8.92 -1.67
N ASP A 270 -22.33 9.22 -2.01
CA ASP A 270 -21.39 8.22 -2.51
C ASP A 270 -21.07 7.13 -1.48
N TYR A 271 -20.64 5.97 -1.99
CA TYR A 271 -20.15 4.86 -1.17
C TYR A 271 -18.83 4.29 -1.68
N SER A 272 -18.15 3.58 -0.78
CA SER A 272 -16.94 2.79 -1.06
C SER A 272 -17.15 1.39 -0.53
N PHE A 273 -16.63 0.39 -1.23
CA PHE A 273 -16.73 -1.01 -0.83
C PHE A 273 -15.53 -1.81 -1.33
N PHE A 274 -15.05 -2.75 -0.53
CA PHE A 274 -14.07 -3.75 -0.93
C PHE A 274 -14.80 -5.07 -1.17
N ASP A 275 -14.72 -5.59 -2.39
CA ASP A 275 -15.27 -6.90 -2.76
C ASP A 275 -14.14 -7.93 -2.74
N VAL A 276 -14.18 -8.83 -1.76
CA VAL A 276 -13.15 -9.86 -1.55
C VAL A 276 -13.02 -10.75 -2.78
N GLY A 277 -14.13 -11.31 -3.28
CA GLY A 277 -14.08 -12.23 -4.44
C GLY A 277 -13.81 -11.55 -5.79
N LYS A 278 -13.46 -10.26 -5.81
CA LYS A 278 -12.89 -9.58 -6.98
C LYS A 278 -11.51 -8.99 -6.71
N ASP A 279 -11.03 -9.10 -5.47
CA ASP A 279 -9.93 -8.31 -4.90
C ASP A 279 -9.95 -6.84 -5.35
N LEU A 280 -11.11 -6.19 -5.19
CA LEU A 280 -11.35 -4.86 -5.77
C LEU A 280 -12.03 -3.93 -4.77
N THR A 281 -11.37 -2.81 -4.48
CA THR A 281 -12.04 -1.66 -3.87
C THR A 281 -12.69 -0.83 -4.96
N TYR A 282 -13.94 -0.43 -4.80
CA TYR A 282 -14.58 0.49 -5.74
C TYR A 282 -15.40 1.56 -5.02
N THR A 283 -15.58 2.67 -5.71
CA THR A 283 -16.43 3.78 -5.26
C THR A 283 -17.43 4.15 -6.35
N ALA A 284 -18.64 4.47 -5.92
CA ALA A 284 -19.73 4.86 -6.79
C ALA A 284 -20.69 5.81 -6.08
N ASP A 285 -21.53 6.44 -6.89
CA ASP A 285 -22.73 7.17 -6.47
C ASP A 285 -23.82 6.13 -6.12
N PHE A 286 -24.56 6.31 -5.01
CA PHE A 286 -25.46 5.27 -4.52
C PHE A 286 -26.72 5.07 -5.36
N ASP A 287 -27.27 6.13 -5.95
CA ASP A 287 -28.48 6.05 -6.76
C ASP A 287 -28.23 6.20 -8.27
N ASP A 288 -26.95 6.18 -8.66
CA ASP A 288 -26.46 6.36 -10.03
C ASP A 288 -26.93 7.71 -10.63
N ASP A 289 -27.12 8.74 -9.81
CA ASP A 289 -27.69 10.03 -10.22
C ASP A 289 -26.83 11.25 -9.87
N CYS A 290 -25.89 11.57 -10.75
CA CYS A 290 -25.13 12.83 -10.67
C CYS A 290 -25.88 14.08 -11.19
N SER A 291 -27.21 14.15 -11.07
CA SER A 291 -28.00 15.26 -11.64
C SER A 291 -27.88 16.60 -10.91
N ARG A 292 -27.36 16.64 -9.66
CA ARG A 292 -27.03 17.91 -8.98
C ARG A 292 -25.83 18.58 -9.63
N ASN A 293 -24.97 17.84 -10.34
CA ASN A 293 -23.97 18.40 -11.24
C ASN A 293 -24.55 18.67 -12.64
N PRO A 294 -24.90 19.93 -12.99
CA PRO A 294 -25.49 20.26 -14.30
C PRO A 294 -24.51 20.13 -15.48
N ARG A 295 -23.24 19.80 -15.22
CA ARG A 295 -22.20 19.61 -16.23
C ARG A 295 -21.88 18.15 -16.51
N TRP A 296 -22.46 17.23 -15.72
CA TRP A 296 -22.31 15.80 -15.91
C TRP A 296 -22.87 15.35 -17.27
N VAL A 297 -22.21 14.41 -17.93
CA VAL A 297 -22.63 13.94 -19.27
C VAL A 297 -22.79 12.43 -19.32
N GLY A 298 -24.04 11.98 -19.42
CA GLY A 298 -24.35 10.57 -19.64
C GLY A 298 -24.52 9.79 -18.33
N PRO A 299 -24.48 8.44 -18.40
CA PRO A 299 -24.66 7.59 -17.22
C PRO A 299 -23.49 7.70 -16.26
N VAL A 300 -23.75 7.45 -14.98
CA VAL A 300 -22.71 7.42 -13.93
C VAL A 300 -21.95 6.09 -14.01
N GLY A 301 -20.62 6.16 -13.96
CA GLY A 301 -19.74 4.99 -13.90
C GLY A 301 -19.32 4.63 -12.47
N VAL A 302 -18.47 3.61 -12.36
CA VAL A 302 -17.84 3.18 -11.11
C VAL A 302 -16.33 3.26 -11.29
N VAL A 303 -15.61 3.73 -10.27
CA VAL A 303 -14.14 3.69 -10.27
C VAL A 303 -13.67 2.57 -9.35
N GLY A 304 -12.81 1.70 -9.90
CA GLY A 304 -12.17 0.60 -9.18
C GLY A 304 -10.70 0.91 -8.87
N TYR A 305 -10.21 0.34 -7.77
CA TYR A 305 -8.86 0.41 -7.26
C TYR A 305 -8.44 -1.01 -6.88
N ALA A 306 -7.43 -1.52 -7.58
CA ALA A 306 -6.84 -2.82 -7.33
C ALA A 306 -5.33 -2.68 -7.22
N PHE A 307 -4.72 -3.49 -6.35
CA PHE A 307 -3.31 -3.79 -6.47
C PHE A 307 -3.19 -4.93 -7.48
N LEU A 308 -2.33 -4.76 -8.49
CA LEU A 308 -2.00 -5.85 -9.41
C LEU A 308 -0.96 -6.79 -8.79
N GLU A 309 -0.17 -6.23 -7.87
CA GLU A 309 0.85 -6.90 -7.09
C GLU A 309 0.63 -6.48 -5.63
N SER A 310 -0.15 -7.27 -4.88
CA SER A 310 -0.22 -7.21 -3.42
C SER A 310 0.53 -8.41 -2.85
N PRO A 311 1.28 -8.26 -1.75
CA PRO A 311 1.70 -9.43 -0.99
C PRO A 311 0.46 -10.08 -0.39
N GLY A 312 0.26 -11.37 -0.67
CA GLY A 312 -0.72 -12.19 0.05
C GLY A 312 -0.37 -12.29 1.55
N ASN A 313 -1.30 -12.81 2.36
CA ASN A 313 -1.01 -13.19 3.74
C ASN A 313 -0.79 -14.70 3.83
N PRO A 314 0.47 -15.19 3.90
CA PRO A 314 0.74 -16.62 3.82
C PRO A 314 0.73 -17.30 5.20
N TYR A 315 0.01 -16.74 6.16
CA TYR A 315 0.16 -17.09 7.57
C TYR A 315 -1.14 -17.31 8.34
N ASP A 316 -2.29 -16.85 7.84
CA ASP A 316 -3.56 -16.84 8.58
C ASP A 316 -4.45 -18.06 8.33
N GLY A 317 -4.16 -18.84 7.29
CA GLY A 317 -4.94 -20.01 6.91
C GLY A 317 -6.16 -19.68 6.05
N ILE A 318 -6.28 -18.46 5.52
CA ILE A 318 -7.48 -17.92 4.88
C ILE A 318 -7.20 -17.57 3.41
N ASP A 319 -8.19 -17.83 2.56
CA ASP A 319 -8.25 -17.39 1.17
C ASP A 319 -8.73 -15.91 1.13
N ASN A 320 -7.79 -14.97 1.26
CA ASN A 320 -8.11 -13.56 1.54
C ASN A 320 -8.66 -12.78 0.34
N ASP A 321 -8.46 -13.28 -0.88
CA ASP A 321 -8.96 -12.76 -2.16
C ASP A 321 -10.00 -13.69 -2.82
N GLY A 322 -10.28 -14.84 -2.21
CA GLY A 322 -11.38 -15.72 -2.61
C GLY A 322 -11.10 -16.48 -3.91
N ASP A 323 -9.83 -16.65 -4.26
CA ASP A 323 -9.38 -17.22 -5.52
C ASP A 323 -9.00 -18.71 -5.41
N ALA A 324 -9.17 -19.33 -4.23
CA ALA A 324 -8.66 -20.70 -4.03
C ALA A 324 -9.21 -21.75 -5.02
N ASP A 325 -10.38 -21.51 -5.59
CA ASP A 325 -10.99 -22.35 -6.63
C ASP A 325 -10.45 -22.10 -8.06
N GLU A 326 -9.55 -21.13 -8.26
CA GLU A 326 -9.00 -20.75 -9.56
C GLU A 326 -7.84 -21.63 -10.03
N ASN A 327 -7.32 -22.52 -9.17
CA ASN A 327 -6.29 -23.48 -9.55
C ASN A 327 -6.76 -24.38 -10.72
N LYS A 328 -5.98 -24.40 -11.81
CA LYS A 328 -6.35 -25.05 -13.08
C LYS A 328 -6.21 -26.58 -13.04
N LEU A 329 -5.51 -27.15 -12.06
CA LEU A 329 -5.20 -28.57 -11.99
C LEU A 329 -5.98 -29.32 -10.89
N PHE A 330 -6.20 -28.68 -9.74
CA PHE A 330 -6.80 -29.30 -8.57
C PHE A 330 -7.88 -28.38 -7.97
N PRO A 331 -9.09 -28.89 -7.68
CA PRO A 331 -10.08 -28.11 -6.97
C PRO A 331 -9.67 -27.90 -5.51
N ALA A 332 -9.99 -26.73 -4.95
CA ALA A 332 -9.78 -26.48 -3.53
C ALA A 332 -10.62 -27.42 -2.66
N THR A 333 -10.01 -27.86 -1.56
CA THR A 333 -10.56 -28.79 -0.58
C THR A 333 -10.88 -28.13 0.76
N GLY A 334 -10.31 -26.95 1.05
CA GLY A 334 -10.61 -26.16 2.23
C GLY A 334 -12.09 -25.79 2.31
N PRO A 335 -12.74 -25.93 3.48
CA PRO A 335 -14.14 -25.53 3.62
C PRO A 335 -14.32 -24.03 3.41
N PHE A 336 -15.56 -23.64 3.07
CA PHE A 336 -16.00 -22.25 3.16
C PHE A 336 -16.38 -21.91 4.59
N PHE A 337 -16.11 -20.67 5.01
CA PHE A 337 -16.68 -20.15 6.24
C PHE A 337 -18.20 -20.26 6.26
N THR A 338 -18.72 -20.55 7.44
CA THR A 338 -20.12 -20.63 7.81
C THR A 338 -20.39 -19.69 8.99
N GLU A 339 -21.66 -19.44 9.30
CA GLU A 339 -22.01 -18.60 10.45
C GLU A 339 -21.52 -19.21 11.77
N ASP A 340 -21.50 -20.54 11.86
CA ASP A 340 -21.09 -21.27 13.07
C ASP A 340 -19.60 -21.06 13.40
N ASP A 341 -18.75 -20.73 12.42
CA ASP A 341 -17.32 -20.45 12.63
C ASP A 341 -17.09 -19.14 13.40
N PHE A 342 -18.10 -18.27 13.48
CA PHE A 342 -18.06 -17.02 14.24
C PHE A 342 -18.90 -17.08 15.53
N VAL A 343 -19.36 -18.27 15.93
CA VAL A 343 -20.14 -18.47 17.15
C VAL A 343 -19.25 -18.95 18.28
N GLU A 344 -19.51 -18.47 19.50
CA GLU A 344 -18.79 -18.91 20.69
C GLU A 344 -18.78 -20.44 20.85
N ARG A 345 -17.58 -21.02 20.82
CA ARG A 345 -17.31 -22.45 20.98
C ARG A 345 -17.00 -22.79 22.43
N LEU A 346 -17.82 -23.64 23.04
CA LEU A 346 -17.53 -24.21 24.36
C LEU A 346 -16.44 -25.27 24.26
N ILE A 347 -15.31 -25.04 24.92
CA ILE A 347 -14.18 -25.97 24.90
C ILE A 347 -14.36 -27.07 25.94
N ASN A 348 -14.38 -28.34 25.51
CA ASN A 348 -14.57 -29.52 26.34
C ASN A 348 -13.31 -30.39 26.42
N ALA A 349 -13.24 -31.22 27.46
CA ALA A 349 -12.17 -32.20 27.59
C ALA A 349 -12.25 -33.23 26.45
N GLY A 350 -11.13 -33.45 25.76
CA GLY A 350 -11.04 -34.31 24.59
C GLY A 350 -11.16 -33.58 23.25
N ASP A 351 -11.55 -32.31 23.23
CA ASP A 351 -11.56 -31.50 22.01
C ASP A 351 -10.13 -31.34 21.49
N LYS A 352 -10.03 -31.20 20.16
CA LYS A 352 -8.78 -30.84 19.51
C LYS A 352 -8.71 -29.32 19.37
N VAL A 353 -7.52 -28.79 19.61
CA VAL A 353 -7.17 -27.39 19.41
C VAL A 353 -5.87 -27.31 18.64
N VAL A 354 -5.64 -26.20 17.96
CA VAL A 354 -4.42 -25.92 17.21
C VAL A 354 -3.60 -24.89 17.97
N LEU A 355 -2.28 -25.10 18.02
CA LEU A 355 -1.33 -24.17 18.63
C LEU A 355 -0.39 -23.69 17.55
N ILE A 356 -0.19 -22.39 17.47
CA ILE A 356 0.69 -21.72 16.52
C ILE A 356 1.95 -21.26 17.25
N ASP A 357 3.14 -21.54 16.71
CA ASP A 357 4.40 -21.01 17.25
C ASP A 357 4.81 -19.67 16.60
N ASP A 358 5.90 -19.07 17.07
CA ASP A 358 6.38 -17.77 16.57
C ASP A 358 6.82 -17.82 15.09
N ASP A 359 7.10 -19.02 14.56
CA ASP A 359 7.46 -19.29 13.17
C ASP A 359 6.21 -19.69 12.33
N TYR A 360 4.99 -19.51 12.88
CA TYR A 360 3.70 -19.85 12.29
C TYR A 360 3.47 -21.36 12.02
N ASN A 361 4.27 -22.24 12.62
CA ASN A 361 4.02 -23.67 12.54
C ASN A 361 2.85 -24.06 13.45
N ARG A 362 1.98 -24.94 12.93
CA ARG A 362 0.77 -25.40 13.62
C ARG A 362 0.92 -26.80 14.17
N THR A 363 0.48 -27.00 15.41
CA THR A 363 0.50 -28.29 16.08
C THR A 363 -0.84 -28.61 16.74
N LEU A 364 -1.30 -29.85 16.60
CA LEU A 364 -2.54 -30.29 17.25
C LEU A 364 -2.28 -30.66 18.72
N ALA A 365 -3.10 -30.13 19.61
CA ALA A 365 -3.18 -30.53 21.00
C ALA A 365 -4.59 -31.06 21.35
N THR A 366 -4.66 -31.86 22.40
CA THR A 366 -5.94 -32.35 22.95
C THR A 366 -6.19 -31.70 24.29
N VAL A 367 -7.38 -31.14 24.47
CA VAL A 367 -7.79 -30.50 25.71
C VAL A 367 -7.87 -31.54 26.83
N PRO A 368 -7.06 -31.41 27.90
CA PRO A 368 -7.09 -32.38 28.98
C PRO A 368 -8.33 -32.18 29.88
N ALA A 369 -8.61 -33.14 30.77
CA ALA A 369 -9.74 -33.06 31.70
C ALA A 369 -9.48 -32.18 32.94
N HIS A 370 -8.57 -31.21 32.86
CA HIS A 370 -8.23 -30.27 33.92
C HIS A 370 -7.84 -28.92 33.33
N ASP A 371 -7.96 -27.86 34.12
CA ASP A 371 -7.59 -26.50 33.72
C ASP A 371 -6.17 -26.45 33.17
N THR A 372 -6.01 -25.83 32.01
CA THR A 372 -4.74 -25.79 31.26
C THR A 372 -4.60 -24.45 30.56
N THR A 373 -3.37 -23.94 30.52
CA THR A 373 -3.02 -22.79 29.68
C THR A 373 -2.39 -23.29 28.40
N PHE A 374 -2.97 -22.92 27.27
CA PHE A 374 -2.40 -23.10 25.95
C PHE A 374 -1.55 -21.88 25.59
N TYR A 375 -0.42 -22.11 24.93
CA TYR A 375 0.44 -21.06 24.41
C TYR A 375 0.31 -21.11 22.90
N THR A 376 -0.09 -19.98 22.32
CA THR A 376 -0.19 -19.78 20.87
C THR A 376 0.60 -18.53 20.53
N ARG A 377 0.77 -18.24 19.25
CA ARG A 377 1.59 -17.11 18.81
C ARG A 377 1.03 -15.82 19.41
N GLY A 378 1.89 -15.03 20.05
CA GLY A 378 1.52 -13.72 20.60
C GLY A 378 0.74 -13.71 21.92
N ASP A 379 0.17 -14.84 22.37
CA ASP A 379 -0.61 -14.89 23.62
C ASP A 379 -0.67 -16.27 24.31
N SER A 380 -1.30 -16.34 25.48
CA SER A 380 -1.61 -17.58 26.18
C SER A 380 -3.07 -17.61 26.64
N ILE A 381 -3.78 -18.69 26.32
CA ILE A 381 -5.22 -18.83 26.56
C ILE A 381 -5.44 -19.83 27.69
N PHE A 382 -6.05 -19.38 28.78
CA PHE A 382 -6.45 -20.26 29.89
C PHE A 382 -7.79 -20.92 29.60
N VAL A 383 -7.80 -22.25 29.60
CA VAL A 383 -8.99 -23.08 29.34
C VAL A 383 -9.34 -23.88 30.59
N SER A 384 -10.56 -23.67 31.08
CA SER A 384 -11.27 -24.56 31.99
C SER A 384 -12.32 -25.39 31.21
N PRO A 385 -12.06 -26.69 30.97
CA PRO A 385 -12.92 -27.51 30.12
C PRO A 385 -14.37 -27.60 30.62
N GLY A 386 -15.33 -27.41 29.71
CA GLY A 386 -16.77 -27.38 29.99
C GLY A 386 -17.28 -26.05 30.56
N SER A 387 -16.41 -25.03 30.67
CA SER A 387 -16.80 -23.68 31.12
C SER A 387 -16.25 -22.54 30.26
N THR A 388 -15.11 -22.74 29.57
CA THR A 388 -14.49 -21.68 28.74
C THR A 388 -15.13 -21.69 27.36
N THR A 389 -15.61 -20.52 26.94
CA THR A 389 -16.03 -20.27 25.56
C THR A 389 -15.01 -19.37 24.87
N LEU A 390 -14.69 -19.69 23.63
CA LEU A 390 -13.79 -18.90 22.79
C LEU A 390 -14.54 -18.51 21.50
N ALA A 391 -14.17 -17.37 20.91
CA ALA A 391 -14.68 -16.90 19.63
C ALA A 391 -13.66 -15.96 19.01
N GLU A 392 -13.61 -15.96 17.68
CA GLU A 392 -12.79 -15.06 16.88
C GLU A 392 -13.64 -14.43 15.78
N GLY A 393 -13.33 -13.18 15.42
CA GLY A 393 -13.98 -12.52 14.29
C GLY A 393 -15.48 -12.23 14.42
N ASN A 394 -16.09 -12.54 15.56
CA ASN A 394 -17.53 -12.49 15.73
C ASN A 394 -18.07 -11.06 15.86
N VAL A 395 -19.36 -10.85 15.54
CA VAL A 395 -19.99 -9.53 15.70
C VAL A 395 -20.38 -9.32 17.16
N ILE A 396 -19.87 -8.25 17.76
CA ILE A 396 -20.17 -7.84 19.15
C ILE A 396 -20.86 -6.49 19.21
N LEU A 397 -21.56 -6.23 20.31
CA LEU A 397 -22.11 -4.91 20.61
C LEU A 397 -21.09 -4.07 21.40
N HIS A 398 -20.60 -3.00 20.78
CA HIS A 398 -19.75 -2.00 21.42
C HIS A 398 -20.44 -0.63 21.36
N ASP A 399 -20.67 0.00 22.52
CA ASP A 399 -21.39 1.28 22.64
C ASP A 399 -22.74 1.31 21.89
N GLY A 400 -23.45 0.18 21.89
CA GLY A 400 -24.75 0.02 21.23
C GLY A 400 -24.69 -0.10 19.70
N LYS A 401 -23.51 -0.29 19.14
CA LYS A 401 -23.30 -0.57 17.71
C LYS A 401 -22.68 -1.94 17.52
N GLU A 402 -23.10 -2.63 16.46
CA GLU A 402 -22.44 -3.85 15.99
C GLU A 402 -21.09 -3.50 15.40
N ILE A 403 -20.03 -4.15 15.88
CA ILE A 403 -18.68 -4.10 15.32
C ILE A 403 -18.14 -5.53 15.22
N VAL A 404 -17.15 -5.75 14.36
CA VAL A 404 -16.34 -6.97 14.45
C VAL A 404 -15.57 -6.93 15.76
N ASN A 405 -15.48 -8.06 16.45
CA ASN A 405 -14.66 -8.21 17.64
C ASN A 405 -13.21 -7.79 17.31
N PRO A 406 -12.59 -6.87 18.07
CA PRO A 406 -11.25 -6.37 17.77
C PRO A 406 -10.14 -7.42 17.74
N ASN A 407 -10.44 -8.63 18.21
CA ASN A 407 -9.54 -9.77 18.15
C ASN A 407 -9.33 -10.29 16.71
N ALA A 408 -10.19 -9.88 15.75
CA ALA A 408 -9.99 -10.06 14.31
C ALA A 408 -8.79 -9.32 13.68
N TYR A 409 -7.92 -8.69 14.49
CA TYR A 409 -6.84 -7.81 14.02
C TYR A 409 -5.63 -7.81 14.96
N ASP A 410 -5.51 -8.79 15.86
CA ASP A 410 -4.47 -8.84 16.88
C ASP A 410 -3.31 -9.81 16.53
N GLY A 411 -3.48 -10.58 15.46
CA GLY A 411 -2.51 -11.55 14.95
C GLY A 411 -2.42 -12.82 15.79
N VAL A 412 -3.45 -13.12 16.59
CA VAL A 412 -3.53 -14.26 17.50
C VAL A 412 -4.74 -15.12 17.16
N ASP A 413 -4.54 -16.42 17.00
CA ASP A 413 -5.59 -17.43 17.01
C ASP A 413 -6.25 -17.48 18.41
N ASN A 414 -7.35 -16.76 18.57
CA ASN A 414 -8.05 -16.55 19.84
C ASN A 414 -8.98 -17.71 20.19
N ASP A 415 -9.37 -18.53 19.22
CA ASP A 415 -10.32 -19.61 19.42
C ASP A 415 -9.71 -21.03 19.34
N LEU A 416 -8.43 -21.09 18.98
CA LEU A 416 -7.56 -22.27 18.87
C LEU A 416 -8.01 -23.26 17.80
N ASP A 417 -8.52 -22.79 16.68
CA ASP A 417 -8.85 -23.61 15.51
C ASP A 417 -7.74 -23.63 14.43
N GLY A 418 -6.74 -22.76 14.56
CA GLY A 418 -5.56 -22.65 13.73
C GLY A 418 -5.61 -21.54 12.69
N LEU A 419 -6.72 -20.81 12.58
CA LEU A 419 -6.83 -19.60 11.78
C LEU A 419 -6.39 -18.39 12.61
N ILE A 420 -6.07 -17.28 11.94
CA ILE A 420 -5.68 -16.04 12.61
C ILE A 420 -6.51 -14.91 12.02
N ASP A 421 -7.01 -14.02 12.87
CA ASP A 421 -7.67 -12.78 12.51
C ASP A 421 -8.92 -13.00 11.62
N GLU A 422 -9.71 -14.04 11.89
CA GLU A 422 -10.97 -14.23 11.19
C GLU A 422 -11.88 -13.02 11.38
N ASN A 423 -12.71 -12.74 10.36
CA ASN A 423 -13.53 -11.55 10.37
C ASN A 423 -14.89 -11.81 9.71
N TYR A 424 -15.96 -11.73 10.50
CA TYR A 424 -17.31 -12.02 10.01
C TYR A 424 -17.71 -11.20 8.78
N TYR A 425 -17.38 -9.90 8.76
CA TYR A 425 -17.77 -9.01 7.66
C TYR A 425 -16.81 -9.05 6.47
N LEU A 426 -15.62 -9.64 6.61
CA LEU A 426 -14.66 -9.79 5.52
C LEU A 426 -14.75 -11.20 4.91
N HIS A 427 -14.72 -12.23 5.73
CA HIS A 427 -14.56 -13.63 5.32
C HIS A 427 -15.88 -14.38 5.14
N TYR A 428 -17.02 -13.82 5.55
CA TYR A 428 -18.33 -14.49 5.48
C TYR A 428 -19.43 -13.63 4.84
N HIS A 429 -19.78 -12.51 5.46
CA HIS A 429 -20.96 -11.71 5.08
C HIS A 429 -20.62 -10.24 4.96
N GLN A 430 -20.28 -9.76 3.77
CA GLN A 430 -19.89 -8.37 3.56
C GLN A 430 -21.11 -7.43 3.53
N ILE A 431 -21.17 -6.48 4.47
CA ILE A 431 -22.28 -5.51 4.58
C ILE A 431 -21.76 -4.07 4.60
N ARG A 432 -22.32 -3.22 3.74
CA ARG A 432 -22.13 -1.75 3.79
C ARG A 432 -23.41 -1.08 4.24
N LYS A 433 -23.33 -0.21 5.25
CA LYS A 433 -24.44 0.63 5.72
C LYS A 433 -24.10 2.12 5.54
N ASP A 434 -25.11 2.95 5.27
CA ASP A 434 -24.96 4.41 5.29
C ASP A 434 -24.92 4.96 6.74
N GLN A 435 -24.77 6.29 6.86
CA GLN A 435 -24.75 6.98 8.16
C GLN A 435 -26.08 6.86 8.95
N LYS A 436 -27.18 6.50 8.29
CA LYS A 436 -28.51 6.30 8.89
C LYS A 436 -28.79 4.83 9.22
N GLY A 437 -27.89 3.92 8.85
CA GLY A 437 -28.01 2.48 9.05
C GLY A 437 -28.74 1.74 7.94
N ASN A 438 -29.06 2.39 6.82
CA ASN A 438 -29.62 1.70 5.65
C ASN A 438 -28.54 0.83 5.02
N ILE A 439 -28.90 -0.41 4.66
CA ILE A 439 -28.00 -1.33 3.97
C ILE A 439 -27.89 -0.88 2.51
N LEU A 440 -26.66 -0.57 2.08
CA LEU A 440 -26.32 -0.21 0.70
C LEU A 440 -25.86 -1.45 -0.08
N ILE A 441 -25.07 -2.31 0.57
CA ILE A 441 -24.56 -3.55 0.00
C ILE A 441 -24.73 -4.66 1.03
N ASP A 442 -25.21 -5.80 0.55
CA ASP A 442 -25.40 -7.03 1.31
C ASP A 442 -24.94 -8.19 0.43
N LYS A 443 -23.73 -8.69 0.68
CA LYS A 443 -23.10 -9.74 -0.12
C LYS A 443 -22.72 -10.92 0.75
N PHE A 444 -23.40 -12.04 0.54
CA PHE A 444 -23.00 -13.33 1.09
C PHE A 444 -21.85 -13.91 0.26
N ASN A 445 -20.61 -13.82 0.76
CA ASN A 445 -19.40 -14.17 0.02
C ASN A 445 -18.39 -14.87 0.94
N PRO A 446 -18.73 -16.06 1.45
CA PRO A 446 -17.80 -16.82 2.29
C PRO A 446 -16.56 -17.18 1.48
N VAL A 447 -15.38 -17.00 2.08
CA VAL A 447 -14.11 -17.47 1.51
C VAL A 447 -13.72 -18.82 2.07
N ARG A 448 -12.74 -19.46 1.42
CA ARG A 448 -12.19 -20.74 1.89
C ARG A 448 -11.16 -20.53 2.99
N HIS A 449 -10.97 -21.57 3.79
CA HIS A 449 -9.92 -21.58 4.81
C HIS A 449 -9.37 -23.00 4.99
N LYS A 450 -8.24 -23.10 5.68
CA LYS A 450 -7.65 -24.38 6.10
C LYS A 450 -8.38 -24.92 7.32
N ASP A 451 -8.67 -26.22 7.30
CA ASP A 451 -9.15 -26.95 8.47
C ASP A 451 -8.00 -27.81 9.00
N TYR A 452 -7.24 -27.25 9.94
CA TYR A 452 -6.08 -27.91 10.53
C TYR A 452 -6.45 -29.11 11.41
N ILE A 453 -7.68 -29.18 11.92
CA ILE A 453 -8.15 -30.26 12.80
C ILE A 453 -8.46 -31.53 12.00
N ASN A 454 -9.09 -31.38 10.83
CA ASN A 454 -9.49 -32.48 9.95
C ASN A 454 -8.54 -32.68 8.76
N GLY A 455 -7.64 -31.73 8.50
CA GLY A 455 -6.63 -31.79 7.46
C GLY A 455 -7.13 -31.44 6.06
N LEU A 456 -8.17 -30.61 5.95
CA LEU A 456 -8.71 -30.14 4.68
C LEU A 456 -8.05 -28.80 4.30
N GLY A 457 -7.85 -28.55 3.01
CA GLY A 457 -7.24 -27.31 2.51
C GLY A 457 -5.73 -27.19 2.73
N LEU A 458 -5.09 -28.10 3.48
CA LEU A 458 -3.68 -27.97 3.85
C LEU A 458 -2.69 -28.01 2.67
N ASN A 459 -3.12 -28.48 1.50
CA ASN A 459 -2.32 -28.50 0.28
C ASN A 459 -2.91 -27.60 -0.82
N ASP A 460 -3.93 -26.79 -0.51
CA ASP A 460 -4.49 -25.83 -1.44
C ASP A 460 -3.53 -24.63 -1.50
N LEU A 461 -2.81 -24.48 -2.62
CA LEU A 461 -1.70 -23.52 -2.74
C LEU A 461 -2.14 -22.06 -2.79
N LEU A 462 -3.39 -21.83 -3.19
CA LEU A 462 -4.02 -20.52 -3.23
C LEU A 462 -4.59 -20.09 -1.86
N ILE A 463 -4.63 -20.99 -0.87
CA ILE A 463 -4.87 -20.60 0.52
C ILE A 463 -3.51 -20.37 1.21
N ASP A 464 -3.30 -19.18 1.79
CA ASP A 464 -1.98 -18.69 2.24
C ASP A 464 -0.96 -18.53 1.09
N GLU A 465 -1.38 -18.03 -0.07
CA GLU A 465 -0.44 -17.90 -1.19
C GLU A 465 0.72 -16.94 -0.89
N ARG A 466 1.90 -17.33 -1.38
CA ARG A 466 3.11 -16.51 -1.36
C ARG A 466 3.40 -16.07 -2.78
N ARG A 467 3.76 -14.80 -2.93
CA ARG A 467 4.21 -14.25 -4.22
C ARG A 467 5.73 -14.38 -4.41
N ASP A 468 6.45 -14.83 -3.38
CA ASP A 468 7.91 -14.89 -3.31
C ASP A 468 8.49 -16.31 -3.17
N ASP A 469 7.67 -17.36 -3.27
CA ASP A 469 8.10 -18.75 -3.11
C ASP A 469 8.60 -19.40 -4.42
N GLY A 470 8.38 -18.73 -5.56
CA GLY A 470 8.76 -19.20 -6.89
C GLY A 470 7.91 -20.39 -7.38
N ILE A 471 6.70 -20.54 -6.86
CA ILE A 471 5.73 -21.57 -7.24
C ILE A 471 4.64 -20.94 -8.10
N ASP A 472 4.11 -21.73 -9.04
CA ASP A 472 2.92 -21.41 -9.85
C ASP A 472 1.68 -21.95 -9.12
N ASN A 473 1.13 -21.13 -8.23
CA ASN A 473 0.13 -21.56 -7.23
C ASN A 473 -1.22 -21.90 -7.87
N ASP A 474 -1.60 -21.21 -8.95
CA ASP A 474 -2.85 -21.47 -9.68
C ASP A 474 -2.66 -22.42 -10.89
N SER A 475 -1.41 -22.75 -11.24
CA SER A 475 -1.07 -23.65 -12.33
C SER A 475 -1.44 -23.11 -13.72
N ASP A 476 -1.40 -21.79 -13.90
CA ASP A 476 -1.63 -21.13 -15.18
C ASP A 476 -0.35 -20.67 -15.89
N TRP A 477 0.81 -20.73 -15.22
CA TRP A 477 2.07 -20.24 -15.75
C TRP A 477 2.48 -20.96 -17.05
N ASN A 478 2.70 -20.17 -18.11
CA ASN A 478 3.27 -20.61 -19.37
C ASN A 478 4.69 -20.04 -19.59
N PRO A 479 5.75 -20.88 -19.54
CA PRO A 479 7.13 -20.42 -19.70
C PRO A 479 7.49 -19.90 -21.10
N GLU A 480 6.60 -20.03 -22.09
CA GLU A 480 6.79 -19.42 -23.42
C GLU A 480 6.38 -17.93 -23.47
N PHE A 481 5.47 -17.50 -22.59
CA PHE A 481 4.83 -16.18 -22.66
C PHE A 481 4.95 -15.36 -21.37
N ASP A 482 5.02 -16.04 -20.23
CA ASP A 482 4.93 -15.43 -18.92
C ASP A 482 6.32 -15.41 -18.28
N ASP A 483 6.73 -14.25 -17.77
CA ASP A 483 7.95 -14.05 -17.00
C ASP A 483 7.65 -14.23 -15.50
N VAL A 484 8.61 -14.75 -14.73
CA VAL A 484 8.53 -14.92 -13.27
C VAL A 484 9.33 -13.85 -12.54
N GLY A 485 9.35 -12.65 -13.10
CA GLY A 485 10.14 -11.55 -12.54
C GLY A 485 11.63 -11.83 -12.49
N ALA A 486 12.15 -12.74 -13.32
CA ALA A 486 13.59 -12.96 -13.40
C ALA A 486 14.33 -11.72 -13.95
N ASP A 487 13.60 -10.84 -14.64
CA ASP A 487 14.01 -9.51 -15.04
C ASP A 487 13.58 -8.38 -14.08
N GLY A 488 12.84 -8.71 -13.00
CA GLY A 488 12.36 -7.78 -11.97
C GLY A 488 10.92 -7.28 -12.16
N LEU A 489 10.03 -8.14 -12.68
CA LEU A 489 8.57 -7.98 -12.65
C LEU A 489 7.93 -8.90 -11.59
#